data_AF-A0A2A8PT00-F1
#
_entry.id   AF-A0A2A8PT00-F1
#
_cell.length_a   1.000
_cell.length_b   1.000
_cell.length_c   1.000
_cell.angle_alpha   90.00
_cell.angle_beta   90.00
_cell.angle_gamma   90.00
#
_symmetry.space_group_name_H-M   'P 1'
#
loop_
_entity.id
_entity.type
_entity.pdbx_description
1 polymer ?
#
loop_
_entity_poly.entity_id
_entity_poly.type
_entity_poly.pdbx_seq_one_letter_code
_entity_poly.pdbx_strand_id
1 'polypeptide(L)'
;MWDQRFLLSKKITFQQLKISFFSAFIIYIIMLLFLAVLIFLTAFNGTSNPIGNEGNTNMFNKTLGIAIQLIGENIMFVSILFFWHKITRTFVISPITSITTSLILSGSSFGLLHLSTYNYNWIQCLTIIGIPAIAQMIFFLIFKNIHMGYILHFNYNLIIILFSYIVSI
;
A
#
# COMPACT_ATOMS: atom_id res chain seq x y z
N MET A 1 2.98 15.10 -29.98
CA MET A 1 2.19 14.98 -28.71
C MET A 1 2.03 13.50 -28.27
N TRP A 2 3.05 12.66 -28.47
CA TRP A 2 3.00 11.20 -28.19
C TRP A 2 3.95 10.72 -27.08
N ASP A 3 4.84 11.58 -26.56
CA ASP A 3 5.90 11.17 -25.61
C ASP A 3 5.47 11.09 -24.13
N GLN A 4 4.28 11.55 -23.77
CA GLN A 4 3.88 11.54 -22.36
C GLN A 4 3.51 10.14 -21.83
N ARG A 5 3.21 9.17 -22.72
CA ARG A 5 2.86 7.79 -22.32
C ARG A 5 4.05 7.01 -21.74
N PHE A 6 5.27 7.35 -22.13
CA PHE A 6 6.51 6.77 -21.56
C PHE A 6 6.92 7.41 -20.22
N LEU A 7 6.23 8.47 -19.77
CA LEU A 7 6.60 9.14 -18.52
C LEU A 7 6.23 8.35 -17.27
N LEU A 8 5.20 7.50 -17.33
CA LEU A 8 4.70 6.75 -16.17
C LEU A 8 5.42 5.40 -15.97
N SER A 9 6.10 4.88 -17.00
CA SER A 9 6.76 3.57 -16.98
C SER A 9 8.22 3.74 -17.38
N LYS A 10 9.04 4.15 -16.41
CA LYS A 10 10.49 4.33 -16.60
C LYS A 10 11.24 3.11 -16.08
N LYS A 11 12.41 2.82 -16.67
CA LYS A 11 13.34 1.83 -16.13
C LYS A 11 13.75 2.26 -14.72
N ILE A 12 13.75 1.30 -13.80
CA ILE A 12 14.08 1.51 -12.40
C ILE A 12 15.58 1.35 -12.22
N THR A 13 16.20 2.27 -11.49
CA THR A 13 17.63 2.18 -11.16
C THR A 13 17.84 1.34 -9.92
N PHE A 14 19.03 0.75 -9.78
CA PHE A 14 19.39 -0.02 -8.59
C PHE A 14 19.33 0.82 -7.30
N GLN A 15 19.65 2.11 -7.39
CA GLN A 15 19.51 3.04 -6.26
C GLN A 15 18.05 3.22 -5.83
N GLN A 16 17.12 3.31 -6.79
CA GLN A 16 15.69 3.39 -6.50
C GLN A 16 15.17 2.12 -5.82
N LEU A 17 15.65 0.93 -6.23
CA LEU A 17 15.33 -0.32 -5.55
C LEU A 17 15.76 -0.32 -4.08
N LYS A 18 17.00 0.12 -3.80
CA LYS A 18 17.50 0.25 -2.42
C LYS A 18 16.66 1.21 -1.58
N ILE A 19 16.35 2.38 -2.13
CA ILE A 19 15.50 3.38 -1.46
C ILE A 19 14.13 2.78 -1.17
N SER A 20 13.50 2.11 -2.13
CA SER A 20 12.21 1.48 -1.93
C SER A 20 12.24 0.43 -0.83
N PHE A 21 13.24 -0.45 -0.82
CA PHE A 21 13.36 -1.48 0.21
C PHE A 21 13.54 -0.86 1.61
N PHE A 22 14.43 0.13 1.74
CA PHE A 22 14.66 0.83 3.00
C PHE A 22 13.41 1.57 3.48
N SER A 23 12.70 2.26 2.58
CA SER A 23 11.45 2.92 2.92
C SER A 23 10.35 1.94 3.31
N ALA A 24 10.22 0.80 2.64
CA ALA A 24 9.27 -0.25 3.02
C ALA A 24 9.54 -0.78 4.43
N PHE A 25 10.81 -0.96 4.79
CA PHE A 25 11.22 -1.36 6.13
C PHE A 25 10.85 -0.30 7.18
N ILE A 26 11.13 0.98 6.92
CA ILE A 26 10.73 2.07 7.83
C ILE A 26 9.21 2.11 8.00
N ILE A 27 8.45 2.01 6.91
CA ILE A 27 6.99 2.01 6.96
C ILE A 27 6.50 0.84 7.82
N TYR A 28 7.08 -0.36 7.66
CA TYR A 28 6.75 -1.52 8.48
C TYR A 28 6.96 -1.26 9.97
N ILE A 29 8.11 -0.72 10.37
CA ILE A 29 8.38 -0.38 11.77
C ILE A 29 7.41 0.68 12.31
N ILE A 30 7.12 1.73 11.53
CA ILE A 30 6.15 2.76 11.90
C ILE A 30 4.76 2.15 12.10
N MET A 31 4.34 1.23 11.22
CA MET A 31 3.05 0.57 11.31
C MET A 31 2.95 -0.38 12.52
N LEU A 32 4.04 -1.07 12.88
CA LEU A 32 4.10 -1.86 14.11
C LEU A 32 3.95 -0.98 15.35
N LEU A 33 4.66 0.14 15.40
CA LEU A 33 4.55 1.09 16.50
C LEU A 33 3.13 1.68 16.59
N PHE A 34 2.57 2.08 15.45
CA PHE A 34 1.20 2.58 15.37
C PHE A 34 0.19 1.54 15.86
N LEU A 35 0.34 0.28 15.45
CA LEU A 35 -0.51 -0.82 15.91
C LEU A 35 -0.39 -1.05 17.42
N ALA A 36 0.82 -1.01 17.98
CA ALA A 36 1.04 -1.14 19.42
C ALA A 36 0.36 0.00 20.21
N VAL A 37 0.47 1.24 19.72
CA VAL A 37 -0.23 2.40 20.32
C VAL A 37 -1.75 2.25 20.20
N LEU A 38 -2.25 1.78 19.05
CA LEU A 38 -3.68 1.56 18.84
C LEU A 38 -4.24 0.53 19.83
N ILE A 39 -3.56 -0.60 20.01
CA ILE A 39 -3.95 -1.65 20.98
C ILE A 39 -3.84 -1.15 22.42
N PHE A 40 -2.85 -0.31 22.73
CA PHE A 40 -2.70 0.26 24.07
C PHE A 40 -3.83 1.25 24.42
N LEU A 41 -4.23 2.09 23.47
CA LEU A 41 -5.23 3.14 23.68
C LEU A 41 -6.67 2.66 23.47
N THR A 42 -6.88 1.54 22.80
CA THR A 42 -8.21 1.06 22.39
C THR A 42 -8.34 -0.45 22.55
N ALA A 43 -9.57 -0.97 22.68
CA ALA A 43 -9.82 -2.42 22.67
C ALA A 43 -9.78 -3.02 21.23
N PHE A 44 -8.85 -2.57 20.40
CA PHE A 44 -8.76 -2.99 19.01
C PHE A 44 -8.36 -4.47 18.90
N ASN A 45 -9.27 -5.28 18.36
CA ASN A 45 -9.02 -6.67 18.00
C ASN A 45 -8.99 -6.79 16.47
N GLY A 46 -7.80 -7.00 15.92
CA GLY A 46 -7.61 -7.22 14.50
C GLY A 46 -8.10 -8.60 14.06
N THR A 47 -8.66 -8.67 12.86
CA THR A 47 -8.94 -9.95 12.19
C THR A 47 -7.68 -10.46 11.50
N SER A 48 -7.40 -11.75 11.65
CA SER A 48 -6.24 -12.37 11.01
C SER A 48 -6.42 -12.41 9.49
N ASN A 49 -5.35 -12.15 8.75
CA ASN A 49 -5.38 -12.31 7.29
C ASN A 49 -5.60 -13.81 6.97
N PRO A 50 -6.59 -14.18 6.14
CA PRO A 50 -6.84 -15.57 5.75
C PRO A 50 -5.58 -16.31 5.25
N ILE A 51 -4.70 -15.60 4.54
CA ILE A 51 -3.44 -16.17 4.01
C ILE A 51 -2.47 -16.58 5.13
N GLY A 52 -2.49 -15.89 6.27
CA GLY A 52 -1.64 -16.22 7.42
C GLY A 52 -2.03 -17.51 8.14
N ASN A 53 -3.26 -17.99 7.96
CA ASN A 53 -3.78 -19.19 8.64
C ASN A 53 -3.55 -20.50 7.85
N GLU A 54 -3.02 -20.44 6.64
CA GLU A 54 -2.90 -21.61 5.75
C GLU A 54 -1.59 -22.41 5.89
N GLY A 55 -0.70 -22.03 6.81
CA GLY A 55 0.59 -22.68 7.05
C GLY A 55 1.70 -22.26 6.07
N ASN A 56 2.95 -22.34 6.52
CA ASN A 56 4.12 -21.73 5.84
C ASN A 56 4.36 -22.26 4.41
N THR A 57 4.13 -23.54 4.15
CA THR A 57 4.35 -24.16 2.83
C THR A 57 3.35 -23.67 1.78
N ASN A 58 2.08 -23.50 2.16
CA ASN A 58 1.06 -22.92 1.29
C ASN A 58 1.27 -21.41 1.09
N MET A 59 1.73 -20.70 2.11
CA MET A 59 2.08 -19.28 2.01
C MET A 59 3.17 -19.04 0.97
N PHE A 60 4.24 -19.85 0.96
CA PHE A 60 5.32 -19.72 -0.01
C PHE A 60 4.85 -19.98 -1.45
N ASN A 61 4.05 -21.03 -1.67
CA ASN A 61 3.49 -21.35 -2.99
C ASN A 61 2.58 -20.23 -3.54
N LYS A 62 1.86 -19.51 -2.65
CA LYS A 62 1.01 -18.37 -3.01
C LYS A 62 1.79 -17.07 -3.28
N THR A 63 3.09 -17.00 -2.97
CA THR A 63 3.93 -15.79 -3.17
C THR A 63 3.92 -15.30 -4.62
N LEU A 64 3.95 -16.22 -5.60
CA LEU A 64 3.85 -15.86 -7.03
C LEU A 64 2.48 -15.24 -7.36
N GLY A 65 1.42 -15.78 -6.77
CA GLY A 65 0.06 -15.22 -6.89
C GLY A 65 -0.02 -13.82 -6.28
N ILE A 66 0.60 -13.61 -5.12
CA ILE A 66 0.67 -12.29 -4.46
C ILE A 66 1.38 -11.29 -5.36
N ALA A 67 2.53 -11.64 -5.97
CA ALA A 67 3.23 -10.73 -6.88
C ALA A 67 2.34 -10.25 -8.04
N ILE A 68 1.56 -11.16 -8.64
CA ILE A 68 0.62 -10.82 -9.73
C ILE A 68 -0.56 -9.99 -9.21
N GLN A 69 -1.13 -10.36 -8.07
CA GLN A 69 -2.22 -9.64 -7.42
C GLN A 69 -1.83 -8.18 -7.16
N LEU A 70 -0.62 -7.94 -6.66
CA LEU A 70 -0.09 -6.60 -6.36
C LEU A 70 0.03 -5.71 -7.61
N ILE A 71 0.21 -6.30 -8.81
CA ILE A 71 0.14 -5.54 -10.07
C ILE A 71 -1.28 -5.01 -10.30
N GLY A 72 -2.28 -5.87 -10.12
CA GLY A 72 -3.70 -5.51 -10.23
C GLY A 72 -4.08 -4.42 -9.22
N GLU A 73 -3.67 -4.58 -7.97
CA GLU A 73 -3.86 -3.57 -6.94
C GLU A 73 -3.19 -2.26 -7.31
N ASN A 74 -1.94 -2.26 -7.80
CA ASN A 74 -1.24 -1.04 -8.20
C ASN A 74 -1.95 -0.28 -9.33
N ILE A 75 -2.53 -0.98 -10.31
CA ILE A 75 -3.36 -0.36 -11.37
C ILE A 75 -4.61 0.27 -10.76
N MET A 76 -5.28 -0.44 -9.84
CA MET A 76 -6.44 0.07 -9.13
C MET A 76 -6.10 1.31 -8.30
N PHE A 77 -4.98 1.31 -7.59
CA PHE A 77 -4.48 2.44 -6.82
C PHE A 77 -4.29 3.70 -7.67
N VAL A 78 -3.57 3.59 -8.79
CA VAL A 78 -3.34 4.73 -9.68
C VAL A 78 -4.65 5.26 -10.25
N SER A 79 -5.59 4.36 -10.57
CA SER A 79 -6.91 4.73 -11.08
C SER A 79 -7.74 5.49 -10.04
N ILE A 80 -7.80 4.99 -8.80
CA ILE A 80 -8.49 5.64 -7.66
C ILE A 80 -7.86 7.00 -7.36
N LEU A 81 -6.52 7.11 -7.38
CA LEU A 81 -5.81 8.36 -7.15
C LEU A 81 -6.16 9.42 -8.20
N PHE A 82 -6.15 9.07 -9.48
CA PHE A 82 -6.53 10.01 -10.53
C PHE A 82 -8.02 10.38 -10.47
N PHE A 83 -8.88 9.44 -10.11
CA PHE A 83 -10.30 9.70 -9.90
C PHE A 83 -10.51 10.76 -8.80
N TRP A 84 -9.96 10.53 -7.60
CA TRP A 84 -10.09 11.48 -6.50
C TRP A 84 -9.40 12.80 -6.78
N HIS A 85 -8.26 12.78 -7.46
CA HIS A 85 -7.58 14.01 -7.87
C HIS A 85 -8.44 14.85 -8.80
N LYS A 86 -9.04 14.25 -9.82
CA LYS A 86 -9.93 14.94 -10.76
C LYS A 86 -11.12 15.58 -10.04
N ILE A 87 -11.77 14.84 -9.13
CA ILE A 87 -12.88 15.37 -8.34
C ILE A 87 -12.42 16.50 -7.44
N THR A 88 -11.36 16.28 -6.65
CA THR A 88 -10.85 17.25 -5.68
C THR A 88 -10.41 18.55 -6.35
N ARG A 89 -9.79 18.49 -7.54
CA ARG A 89 -9.41 19.69 -8.32
C ARG A 89 -10.59 20.54 -8.77
N THR A 90 -11.80 19.98 -8.80
CA THR A 90 -13.02 20.74 -9.12
C THR A 90 -13.42 21.67 -7.98
N PHE A 91 -13.09 21.31 -6.73
CA PHE A 91 -13.49 22.05 -5.53
C PHE A 91 -12.33 22.76 -4.81
N VAL A 92 -11.11 22.26 -4.95
CA VAL A 92 -9.93 22.74 -4.23
C VAL A 92 -8.94 23.37 -5.19
N ILE A 93 -8.75 24.69 -5.04
CA ILE A 93 -7.85 25.49 -5.88
C ILE A 93 -6.38 25.20 -5.53
N SER A 94 -6.05 25.07 -4.24
CA SER A 94 -4.70 24.82 -3.77
C SER A 94 -4.16 23.46 -4.27
N PRO A 95 -2.98 23.43 -4.93
CA PRO A 95 -2.42 22.19 -5.47
C PRO A 95 -2.03 21.22 -4.36
N ILE A 96 -1.40 21.70 -3.29
CA ILE A 96 -0.96 20.85 -2.17
C ILE A 96 -2.17 20.26 -1.47
N THR A 97 -3.16 21.08 -1.12
CA THR A 97 -4.39 20.61 -0.47
C THR A 97 -5.10 19.59 -1.34
N SER A 98 -5.19 19.83 -2.64
CA SER A 98 -5.82 18.88 -3.55
C SER A 98 -5.10 17.53 -3.57
N ILE A 99 -3.77 17.51 -3.68
CA ILE A 99 -2.99 16.27 -3.68
C ILE A 99 -3.17 15.53 -2.35
N THR A 100 -3.04 16.22 -1.22
CA THR A 100 -3.18 15.63 0.11
C THR A 100 -4.56 15.03 0.33
N THR A 101 -5.64 15.77 0.01
CA THR A 101 -7.01 15.26 0.11
C THR A 101 -7.23 14.06 -0.81
N SER A 102 -6.68 14.10 -2.03
CA SER A 102 -6.79 12.99 -2.97
C SER A 102 -6.09 11.73 -2.45
N LEU A 103 -4.91 11.87 -1.85
CA LEU A 103 -4.18 10.76 -1.23
C LEU A 103 -4.98 10.13 -0.08
N ILE A 104 -5.53 10.94 0.82
CA ILE A 104 -6.34 10.47 1.96
C ILE A 104 -7.57 9.71 1.46
N LEU A 105 -8.33 10.29 0.52
CA LEU A 105 -9.53 9.66 -0.04
C LEU A 105 -9.22 8.37 -0.79
N SER A 106 -8.09 8.35 -1.50
CA SER A 106 -7.64 7.16 -2.25
C SER A 106 -7.20 6.03 -1.32
N GLY A 107 -6.44 6.35 -0.28
CA GLY A 107 -6.00 5.38 0.73
C GLY A 107 -7.19 4.80 1.48
N SER A 108 -8.14 5.66 1.85
CA SER A 108 -9.39 5.24 2.49
C SER A 108 -10.21 4.33 1.58
N SER A 109 -10.38 4.70 0.31
CA SER A 109 -11.12 3.89 -0.67
C SER A 109 -10.48 2.52 -0.87
N PHE A 110 -9.15 2.46 -1.00
CA PHE A 110 -8.45 1.19 -1.13
C PHE A 110 -8.59 0.32 0.12
N GLY A 111 -8.45 0.92 1.31
CA GLY A 111 -8.67 0.21 2.57
C GLY A 111 -10.07 -0.40 2.64
N LEU A 112 -11.10 0.36 2.28
CA LEU A 112 -12.49 -0.11 2.31
C LEU A 112 -12.79 -1.23 1.31
N LEU A 113 -12.03 -1.37 0.22
CA LEU A 113 -12.16 -2.53 -0.68
C LEU A 113 -11.80 -3.86 0.01
N HIS A 114 -11.13 -3.82 1.16
CA HIS A 114 -10.73 -4.99 1.92
C HIS A 114 -11.74 -5.38 3.01
N LEU A 115 -12.88 -4.70 3.12
CA LEU A 115 -13.87 -4.96 4.17
C LEU A 115 -14.28 -6.43 4.26
N SER A 116 -14.55 -7.09 3.13
CA SER A 116 -14.93 -8.51 3.10
C SER A 116 -13.83 -9.44 3.62
N THR A 117 -12.56 -9.06 3.45
CA THR A 117 -11.40 -9.85 3.89
C THR A 117 -11.19 -9.74 5.40
N TYR A 118 -11.49 -8.58 5.98
CA TYR A 118 -11.26 -8.28 7.40
C TYR A 118 -12.57 -8.22 8.21
N ASN A 119 -13.55 -9.03 7.82
CA ASN A 119 -14.81 -9.21 8.54
C ASN A 119 -15.54 -7.87 8.83
N TYR A 120 -15.51 -6.95 7.87
CA TYR A 120 -16.07 -5.59 7.95
C TYR A 120 -15.46 -4.70 9.06
N ASN A 121 -14.25 -5.00 9.53
CA ASN A 121 -13.51 -4.14 10.45
C ASN A 121 -12.99 -2.89 9.72
N TRP A 122 -13.81 -1.85 9.71
CA TRP A 122 -13.52 -0.56 9.08
C TRP A 122 -12.29 0.14 9.69
N ILE A 123 -12.02 0.00 10.99
CA ILE A 123 -10.84 0.58 11.64
C ILE A 123 -9.57 -0.07 11.08
N GLN A 124 -9.52 -1.40 11.04
CA GLN A 124 -8.41 -2.16 10.44
C GLN A 124 -8.21 -1.77 8.98
N CYS A 125 -9.30 -1.69 8.21
CA CYS A 125 -9.25 -1.35 6.80
C CYS A 125 -8.73 0.06 6.53
N LEU A 126 -9.19 1.07 7.28
CA LEU A 126 -8.75 2.45 7.07
C LEU A 126 -7.33 2.69 7.60
N THR A 127 -6.99 2.13 8.75
CA THR A 127 -5.74 2.46 9.45
C THR A 127 -4.59 1.52 9.11
N ILE A 128 -4.82 0.21 9.11
CA ILE A 128 -3.75 -0.79 8.91
C ILE A 128 -3.50 -1.02 7.42
N ILE A 129 -4.53 -0.86 6.57
CA ILE A 129 -4.41 -1.07 5.12
C ILE A 129 -4.35 0.26 4.38
N GLY A 130 -5.29 1.17 4.67
CA GLY A 130 -5.42 2.46 3.99
C GLY A 130 -4.23 3.41 4.20
N ILE A 131 -3.63 3.45 5.39
CA ILE A 131 -2.46 4.31 5.65
C ILE A 131 -1.21 3.83 4.89
N PRO A 132 -0.79 2.55 4.95
CA PRO A 132 0.32 2.07 4.13
C PRO A 132 0.10 2.27 2.63
N ALA A 133 -1.15 2.13 2.18
CA ALA A 133 -1.56 2.44 0.81
C ALA A 133 -1.25 3.88 0.39
N ILE A 134 -1.24 4.85 1.30
CA ILE A 134 -0.85 6.23 0.98
C ILE A 134 0.66 6.33 0.67
N ALA A 135 1.50 5.60 1.40
CA ALA A 135 2.95 5.67 1.24
C ALA A 135 3.41 5.21 -0.16
N GLN A 136 2.82 4.15 -0.69
CA GLN A 136 3.09 3.69 -2.07
C GLN A 136 2.59 4.67 -3.14
N MET A 137 1.46 5.37 -2.90
CA MET A 137 0.99 6.42 -3.81
C MET A 137 1.92 7.64 -3.79
N ILE A 138 2.46 7.99 -2.62
CA ILE A 138 3.50 9.01 -2.49
C ILE A 138 4.74 8.59 -3.30
N PHE A 139 5.17 7.32 -3.22
CA PHE A 139 6.27 6.80 -4.04
C PHE A 139 6.01 6.94 -5.55
N PHE A 140 4.81 6.59 -6.00
CA PHE A 140 4.39 6.82 -7.38
C PHE A 140 4.52 8.31 -7.78
N LEU A 141 4.07 9.24 -6.93
CA LEU A 141 4.10 10.68 -7.22
C LEU A 141 5.53 11.26 -7.21
N ILE A 142 6.38 10.86 -6.26
CA ILE A 142 7.77 11.32 -6.13
C ILE A 142 8.57 10.90 -7.36
N PHE A 143 8.53 9.61 -7.71
CA PHE A 143 9.33 9.06 -8.80
C PHE A 143 8.66 9.21 -10.17
N LYS A 144 7.38 9.60 -10.20
CA LYS A 144 6.53 9.65 -11.40
C LYS A 144 6.63 8.34 -12.19
N ASN A 145 6.62 7.21 -11.48
CA ASN A 145 6.83 5.89 -12.05
C ASN A 145 5.90 4.88 -11.37
N ILE A 146 5.01 4.27 -12.14
CA ILE A 146 4.03 3.29 -11.65
C ILE A 146 4.70 2.06 -11.04
N HIS A 147 5.87 1.69 -11.56
CA HIS A 147 6.63 0.55 -11.07
C HIS A 147 7.24 0.82 -9.69
N MET A 148 7.50 2.08 -9.34
CA MET A 148 8.02 2.42 -8.01
C MET A 148 6.96 2.28 -6.92
N GLY A 149 5.69 2.58 -7.23
CA GLY A 149 4.57 2.27 -6.34
C GLY A 149 4.44 0.77 -6.10
N TYR A 150 4.45 -0.01 -7.19
CA TYR A 150 4.42 -1.47 -7.13
C TYR A 150 5.58 -2.06 -6.33
N ILE A 151 6.83 -1.62 -6.56
CA ILE A 151 8.00 -2.17 -5.86
C ILE A 151 7.96 -1.86 -4.37
N LEU A 152 7.52 -0.66 -3.96
CA LEU A 152 7.33 -0.37 -2.54
C LEU A 152 6.30 -1.32 -1.94
N HIS A 153 5.17 -1.50 -2.63
CA HIS A 153 4.10 -2.37 -2.17
C HIS A 153 4.56 -3.84 -2.05
N PHE A 154 5.28 -4.31 -3.06
CA PHE A 154 5.88 -5.64 -3.08
C PHE A 154 6.89 -5.83 -1.94
N ASN A 155 7.83 -4.89 -1.77
CA ASN A 155 8.82 -4.95 -0.70
C ASN A 155 8.16 -4.95 0.69
N TYR A 156 7.11 -4.15 0.88
CA TYR A 156 6.37 -4.12 2.14
C TYR A 156 5.73 -5.48 2.46
N ASN A 157 5.04 -6.09 1.49
CA ASN A 157 4.47 -7.43 1.65
C ASN A 157 5.56 -8.49 1.87
N LEU A 158 6.66 -8.43 1.13
CA LEU A 158 7.79 -9.35 1.28
C LEU A 158 8.37 -9.29 2.70
N ILE A 159 8.55 -8.09 3.26
CA ILE A 159 9.02 -7.91 4.63
C ILE A 159 8.04 -8.56 5.62
N ILE A 160 6.74 -8.33 5.49
CA ILE A 160 5.72 -8.95 6.36
C ILE A 160 5.79 -10.48 6.30
N ILE A 161 5.88 -11.06 5.10
CA ILE A 161 5.96 -12.51 4.90
C ILE A 161 7.23 -13.07 5.55
N LEU A 162 8.38 -12.43 5.33
CA LEU A 162 9.66 -12.84 5.92
C LEU A 162 9.63 -12.82 7.45
N PHE A 163 9.12 -11.74 8.05
CA PHE A 163 8.99 -11.65 9.51
C PHE A 163 8.01 -12.68 10.06
N SER A 164 6.87 -12.89 9.38
CA SER A 164 5.90 -13.92 9.78
C SER A 164 6.52 -15.31 9.77
N TYR A 165 7.34 -15.61 8.76
CA TYR A 165 8.07 -16.87 8.68
C TYR A 165 9.09 -17.03 9.82
N ILE A 166 9.89 -15.99 10.10
CA ILE A 166 10.89 -16.02 11.19
C ILE A 166 10.23 -16.22 12.55
N VAL A 167 9.11 -15.56 12.82
CA VAL A 167 8.39 -15.67 14.11
C VAL A 167 7.72 -17.04 14.29
N SER A 168 7.42 -17.73 13.20
CA SER A 168 6.76 -19.05 13.21
C SER A 168 7.72 -20.24 13.38
N ILE A 169 9.04 -20.01 13.36
CA ILE A 169 10.09 -21.00 13.65
C ILE A 169 10.38 -21.00 15.15
#